data_AF-A0A7C4IQN0-F1
#
_entry.id   AF-A0A7C4IQN0-F1
#
_cell.length_a   1.000
_cell.length_b   1.000
_cell.length_c   1.000
_cell.angle_alpha   90.00
_cell.angle_beta   90.00
_cell.angle_gamma   90.00
#
_symmetry.space_group_name_H-M   'P 1'
#
loop_
_entity.id
_entity.type
_entity.pdbx_description
1 polymer ?
#
loop_
_entity_poly.entity_id
_entity_poly.type
_entity_poly.pdbx_seq_one_letter_code
_entity_poly.pdbx_strand_id
1 'polypeptide(L)'
;MFALSIAGSIAAEPQQKSLRGLLPLNPAVPEGLGVNIHFTDARHGEMEMLAAGGFTWVRMDLSWSGTEKVKGEYDFRPFERLLESLDKHGLRAMLILDYHNRFYDDGLSPHTDEGRAAFARWAAAAVAKFKERGVMWEMYNEPNISFWKPRPNPPDYIKLAIEVGKAIRATAPEELYVGPATSKIDMPFLEAC
;
A
#
# COMPACT_ATOMS: atom_id res chain seq x y z
N MET A 1 -3.70 60.38 26.23
CA MET A 1 -3.16 60.43 24.86
C MET A 1 -2.59 59.05 24.57
N PHE A 2 -3.32 58.34 23.70
CA PHE A 2 -3.16 57.02 23.07
C PHE A 2 -2.12 56.01 23.59
N ALA A 3 -2.65 54.91 24.15
CA ALA A 3 -2.00 53.61 24.20
C ALA A 3 -2.19 52.89 22.85
N LEU A 4 -1.10 52.29 22.37
CA LEU A 4 -1.02 51.48 21.16
C LEU A 4 -1.69 50.12 21.41
N SER A 5 -2.74 49.78 20.66
CA SER A 5 -3.35 48.45 20.67
C SER A 5 -2.92 47.69 19.42
N ILE A 6 -2.30 46.53 19.63
CA ILE A 6 -1.98 45.55 18.59
C ILE A 6 -3.03 44.45 18.72
N ALA A 7 -3.87 44.30 17.70
CA ALA A 7 -4.76 43.14 17.58
C ALA A 7 -4.64 42.59 16.15
N GLY A 8 -3.61 41.77 15.93
CA GLY A 8 -3.53 40.89 14.77
C GLY A 8 -4.27 39.61 15.10
N SER A 9 -5.48 39.45 14.58
CA SER A 9 -6.16 38.15 14.57
C SER A 9 -5.59 37.35 13.41
N ILE A 10 -4.84 36.29 13.73
CA ILE A 10 -4.50 35.23 12.78
C ILE A 10 -5.42 34.06 13.11
N ALA A 11 -6.45 33.89 12.28
CA ALA A 11 -7.10 32.60 12.15
C ALA A 11 -6.04 31.62 11.65
N ALA A 12 -5.76 30.57 12.41
CA ALA A 12 -4.87 29.52 11.98
C ALA A 12 -5.53 28.77 10.81
N GLU A 13 -4.92 28.84 9.63
CA GLU A 13 -5.25 27.95 8.53
C GLU A 13 -5.00 26.49 8.95
N PRO A 14 -5.81 25.52 8.50
CA PRO A 14 -5.53 24.11 8.75
C PRO A 14 -4.19 23.77 8.11
N GLN A 15 -3.23 23.31 8.92
CA GLN A 15 -1.95 22.82 8.40
C GLN A 15 -2.22 21.67 7.42
N GLN A 16 -1.97 21.95 6.15
CA GLN A 16 -1.90 20.96 5.10
C GLN A 16 -0.76 20.00 5.46
N LYS A 17 -1.09 18.78 5.93
CA LYS A 17 -0.11 17.72 6.18
C LYS A 17 0.54 17.39 4.84
N SER A 18 1.70 17.98 4.55
CA SER A 18 2.45 17.65 3.35
C SER A 18 2.95 16.20 3.44
N LEU A 19 3.00 15.51 2.30
CA LEU A 19 3.71 14.23 2.04
C LEU A 19 5.08 14.06 2.75
N ARG A 20 5.74 15.16 3.17
CA ARG A 20 7.03 15.15 3.91
C ARG A 20 7.01 14.43 5.27
N GLY A 21 5.86 13.97 5.77
CA GLY A 21 5.75 13.32 7.08
C GLY A 21 5.72 11.78 7.09
N LEU A 22 5.51 11.12 5.94
CA LEU A 22 5.29 9.66 5.92
C LEU A 22 6.58 8.85 5.99
N LEU A 23 7.67 9.37 5.40
CA LEU A 23 8.99 8.78 5.46
C LEU A 23 10.00 9.84 5.91
N PRO A 24 10.87 9.55 6.88
CA PRO A 24 11.95 10.45 7.24
C PRO A 24 12.86 10.67 6.01
N LEU A 25 13.29 11.91 5.79
CA LEU A 25 14.14 12.26 4.64
C LEU A 25 15.53 11.59 4.70
N ASN A 26 15.98 11.23 5.91
CA ASN A 26 17.21 10.49 6.18
C ASN A 26 16.90 9.45 7.28
N PRO A 27 16.30 8.30 6.93
CA PRO A 27 16.02 7.27 7.93
C PRO A 27 17.35 6.81 8.54
N ALA A 28 17.52 7.02 9.84
CA ALA A 28 18.55 6.31 10.58
C ALA A 28 18.08 4.87 10.80
N VAL A 29 18.99 3.91 10.94
CA VAL A 29 18.58 2.62 11.51
C VAL A 29 18.08 2.90 12.94
N PRO A 30 16.83 2.54 13.30
CA PRO A 30 15.96 1.55 12.66
C PRO A 30 14.70 2.08 11.92
N GLU A 31 14.58 3.37 11.62
CA GLU A 31 13.38 4.00 11.02
C GLU A 31 12.96 3.43 9.65
N GLY A 32 13.89 2.76 8.96
CA GLY A 32 13.65 2.02 7.71
C GLY A 32 13.71 0.49 7.85
N LEU A 33 13.92 -0.06 9.05
CA LEU A 33 14.03 -1.51 9.26
C LEU A 33 12.64 -2.16 9.24
N GLY A 34 12.42 -3.07 8.29
CA GLY A 34 11.18 -3.79 8.14
C GLY A 34 11.35 -5.30 8.11
N VAL A 35 10.24 -6.01 8.26
CA VAL A 35 10.16 -7.48 8.19
C VAL A 35 8.93 -7.90 7.39
N ASN A 36 9.03 -9.01 6.65
CA ASN A 36 7.86 -9.59 5.99
C ASN A 36 7.13 -10.54 6.96
N ILE A 37 5.81 -10.47 6.96
CA ILE A 37 4.94 -11.37 7.72
C ILE A 37 3.98 -12.07 6.75
N HIS A 38 3.36 -13.15 7.21
CA HIS A 38 2.33 -13.90 6.46
C HIS A 38 1.07 -14.16 7.29
N PHE A 39 0.71 -13.22 8.15
CA PHE A 39 -0.49 -13.30 8.99
C PHE A 39 -1.19 -11.95 9.05
N THR A 40 -2.50 -11.97 9.33
CA THR A 40 -3.29 -10.79 9.73
C THR A 40 -3.65 -10.81 11.21
N ASP A 41 -3.65 -11.99 11.83
CA ASP A 41 -3.85 -12.20 13.25
C ASP A 41 -2.55 -12.79 13.84
N ALA A 42 -1.83 -11.98 14.61
CA ALA A 42 -0.60 -12.39 15.28
C ALA A 42 -0.91 -13.40 16.40
N ARG A 43 -0.02 -14.37 16.58
CA ARG A 43 -0.02 -15.20 17.79
C ARG A 43 0.46 -14.37 18.98
N HIS A 44 0.08 -14.82 20.18
CA HIS A 44 0.49 -14.18 21.42
C HIS A 44 2.02 -14.00 21.46
N GLY A 45 2.48 -12.76 21.65
CA GLY A 45 3.89 -12.40 21.75
C GLY A 45 4.56 -12.03 20.43
N GLU A 46 3.97 -12.33 19.26
CA GLU A 46 4.63 -12.07 17.97
C GLU A 46 4.80 -10.56 17.71
N MET A 47 3.79 -9.74 18.02
CA MET A 47 3.86 -8.29 17.84
C MET A 47 4.88 -7.64 18.78
N GLU A 48 4.93 -8.10 20.03
CA GLU A 48 5.90 -7.67 21.02
C GLU A 48 7.32 -8.04 20.59
N MET A 49 7.51 -9.23 20.00
CA MET A 49 8.79 -9.64 19.43
C MET A 49 9.21 -8.77 18.25
N LEU A 50 8.27 -8.42 17.35
CA LEU A 50 8.56 -7.50 16.24
C LEU A 50 9.01 -6.12 16.76
N ALA A 51 8.26 -5.56 17.71
CA ALA A 51 8.61 -4.27 18.31
C ALA A 51 9.95 -4.33 19.06
N ALA A 52 10.18 -5.37 19.87
CA ALA A 52 11.43 -5.56 20.62
C ALA A 52 12.65 -5.79 19.70
N GLY A 53 12.44 -6.36 18.51
CA GLY A 53 13.47 -6.48 17.47
C GLY A 53 13.86 -5.15 16.82
N GLY A 54 13.17 -4.06 17.14
CA GLY A 54 13.42 -2.74 16.57
C GLY A 54 12.85 -2.57 15.17
N PHE A 55 11.97 -3.46 14.70
CA PHE A 55 11.28 -3.27 13.43
C PHE A 55 10.33 -2.08 13.52
N THR A 56 10.22 -1.31 12.44
CA THR A 56 9.29 -0.17 12.32
C THR A 56 8.28 -0.35 11.19
N TRP A 57 8.51 -1.34 10.33
CA TRP A 57 7.65 -1.70 9.21
C TRP A 57 7.37 -3.20 9.16
N VAL A 58 6.16 -3.57 8.77
CA VAL A 58 5.84 -4.90 8.27
C VAL A 58 5.48 -4.83 6.78
N ARG A 59 5.86 -5.85 6.02
CA ARG A 59 5.40 -6.06 4.63
C ARG A 59 4.47 -7.27 4.57
N MET A 60 3.29 -7.14 3.98
CA MET A 60 2.26 -8.19 3.94
C MET A 60 1.48 -8.18 2.62
N ASP A 61 1.19 -9.36 2.06
CA ASP A 61 0.30 -9.52 0.91
C ASP A 61 -1.14 -9.11 1.24
N LEU A 62 -1.67 -8.11 0.54
CA LEU A 62 -3.10 -7.80 0.52
C LEU A 62 -3.70 -8.49 -0.72
N SER A 63 -3.99 -9.78 -0.59
CA SER A 63 -4.42 -10.57 -1.74
C SER A 63 -5.86 -10.27 -2.20
N TRP A 64 -6.01 -9.97 -3.49
CA TRP A 64 -7.27 -9.64 -4.16
C TRP A 64 -8.26 -10.80 -4.07
N SER A 65 -7.87 -12.01 -4.45
CA SER A 65 -8.72 -13.20 -4.28
C SER A 65 -9.08 -13.50 -2.82
N GLY A 66 -8.22 -13.11 -1.87
CA GLY A 66 -8.44 -13.30 -0.44
C GLY A 66 -9.48 -12.34 0.14
N THR A 67 -9.60 -11.15 -0.45
CA THR A 67 -10.44 -10.05 0.03
C THR A 67 -11.69 -9.81 -0.82
N GLU A 68 -11.70 -10.22 -2.09
CA GLU A 68 -12.87 -10.22 -2.95
C GLU A 68 -13.31 -11.67 -3.24
N LYS A 69 -14.06 -12.25 -2.30
CA LYS A 69 -14.60 -13.63 -2.42
C LYS A 69 -15.92 -13.70 -3.18
N VAL A 70 -16.58 -12.56 -3.33
CA VAL A 70 -17.79 -12.33 -4.14
C VAL A 70 -17.49 -11.15 -5.07
N LYS A 71 -17.78 -11.27 -6.37
CA LYS A 71 -17.43 -10.27 -7.39
C LYS A 71 -18.04 -8.90 -7.02
N GLY A 72 -17.18 -7.91 -6.81
CA GLY A 72 -17.53 -6.54 -6.42
C GLY A 72 -17.70 -6.30 -4.91
N GLU A 73 -17.54 -7.32 -4.05
CA GLU A 73 -17.67 -7.18 -2.59
C GLU A 73 -16.34 -7.45 -1.90
N TYR A 74 -15.88 -6.48 -1.10
CA TYR A 74 -14.56 -6.51 -0.48
C TYR A 74 -14.65 -6.69 1.04
N ASP A 75 -13.98 -7.71 1.56
CA ASP A 75 -13.83 -7.97 2.99
C ASP A 75 -12.40 -7.65 3.44
N PHE A 76 -12.22 -6.46 4.02
CA PHE A 76 -10.95 -5.98 4.54
C PHE A 76 -10.80 -6.16 6.06
N ARG A 77 -11.75 -6.82 6.75
CA ARG A 77 -11.73 -6.99 8.22
C ARG A 77 -10.45 -7.62 8.77
N PRO A 78 -9.82 -8.61 8.10
CA PRO A 78 -8.53 -9.12 8.55
C PRO A 78 -7.43 -8.05 8.58
N PHE A 79 -7.41 -7.15 7.59
CA PHE A 79 -6.42 -6.08 7.52
C PHE A 79 -6.74 -4.93 8.47
N GLU A 80 -8.03 -4.67 8.76
CA GLU A 80 -8.43 -3.77 9.86
C GLU A 80 -7.78 -4.23 11.19
N ARG A 81 -7.94 -5.51 11.54
CA ARG A 81 -7.35 -6.09 12.76
C ARG A 81 -5.82 -6.05 12.75
N LEU A 82 -5.20 -6.41 11.63
CA LEU A 82 -3.74 -6.35 11.48
C LEU A 82 -3.23 -4.94 11.77
N LEU A 83 -3.74 -3.95 11.03
CA LEU A 83 -3.27 -2.58 11.15
C LEU A 83 -3.56 -2.00 12.55
N GLU A 84 -4.71 -2.31 13.18
CA GLU A 84 -4.98 -1.93 14.57
C GLU A 84 -3.97 -2.54 15.55
N SER A 85 -3.50 -3.76 15.30
CA SER A 85 -2.45 -4.39 16.09
C SER A 85 -1.10 -3.70 15.89
N LEU A 86 -0.78 -3.31 14.65
CA LEU A 86 0.45 -2.59 14.33
C LEU A 86 0.50 -1.22 15.00
N ASP A 87 -0.61 -0.46 14.95
CA ASP A 87 -0.72 0.86 15.58
C ASP A 87 -0.40 0.82 17.08
N LYS A 88 -0.89 -0.22 17.79
CA LYS A 88 -0.63 -0.42 19.23
C LYS A 88 0.85 -0.64 19.55
N HIS A 89 1.65 -1.06 18.57
CA HIS A 89 3.08 -1.35 18.71
C HIS A 89 3.97 -0.32 17.99
N GLY A 90 3.39 0.76 17.46
CA GLY A 90 4.14 1.78 16.70
C GLY A 90 4.71 1.27 15.38
N LEU A 91 4.16 0.18 14.83
CA LEU A 91 4.56 -0.41 13.57
C LEU A 91 3.73 0.18 12.41
N ARG A 92 4.35 0.30 11.23
CA ARG A 92 3.67 0.70 9.98
C ARG A 92 3.59 -0.48 9.02
N ALA A 93 2.71 -0.37 8.02
CA ALA A 93 2.52 -1.42 7.02
C ALA A 93 2.89 -0.97 5.62
N MET A 94 3.60 -1.85 4.92
CA MET A 94 3.64 -1.91 3.47
C MET A 94 2.71 -3.05 3.03
N LEU A 95 1.63 -2.72 2.34
CA LEU A 95 0.66 -3.69 1.83
C LEU A 95 0.83 -3.86 0.33
N ILE A 96 0.98 -5.11 -0.10
CA ILE A 96 1.18 -5.46 -1.51
C ILE A 96 -0.17 -5.66 -2.17
N LEU A 97 -0.44 -4.91 -3.23
CA LEU A 97 -1.61 -5.07 -4.07
C LEU A 97 -1.34 -6.21 -5.07
N ASP A 98 -1.76 -7.42 -4.72
CA ASP A 98 -1.57 -8.65 -5.49
C ASP A 98 -2.82 -9.53 -5.40
N TYR A 99 -2.95 -10.72 -6.00
CA TYR A 99 -2.36 -11.17 -7.26
C TYR A 99 -3.46 -11.08 -8.33
N HIS A 100 -4.16 -12.19 -8.56
CA HIS A 100 -5.27 -12.31 -9.50
C HIS A 100 -6.54 -12.70 -8.75
N ASN A 101 -7.69 -12.61 -9.43
CA ASN A 101 -8.96 -13.11 -8.91
C ASN A 101 -9.67 -13.91 -10.01
N ARG A 102 -10.24 -15.07 -9.64
CA ARG A 102 -10.97 -15.98 -10.54
C ARG A 102 -12.16 -15.36 -11.27
N PHE A 103 -12.65 -14.21 -10.80
CA PHE A 103 -13.80 -13.52 -11.39
C PHE A 103 -13.47 -12.68 -12.63
N TYR A 104 -12.18 -12.52 -12.92
CA TYR A 104 -11.65 -11.68 -13.98
C TYR A 104 -10.53 -12.41 -14.71
N ASP A 105 -10.32 -12.06 -15.99
CA ASP A 105 -9.15 -12.46 -16.78
C ASP A 105 -8.85 -13.95 -16.75
N ASP A 106 -9.90 -14.78 -16.75
CA ASP A 106 -9.84 -16.25 -16.67
C ASP A 106 -9.02 -16.78 -15.48
N GLY A 107 -8.92 -15.99 -14.40
CA GLY A 107 -8.10 -16.30 -13.23
C GLY A 107 -6.59 -16.14 -13.47
N LEU A 108 -6.19 -15.35 -14.47
CA LEU A 108 -4.81 -14.96 -14.75
C LEU A 108 -4.51 -13.56 -14.20
N SER A 109 -3.25 -13.14 -14.30
CA SER A 109 -2.88 -11.77 -13.92
C SER A 109 -3.61 -10.74 -14.79
N PRO A 110 -3.92 -9.55 -14.25
CA PRO A 110 -4.74 -8.59 -14.97
C PRO A 110 -4.14 -8.18 -16.32
N HIS A 111 -4.86 -8.44 -17.41
CA HIS A 111 -4.43 -8.19 -18.79
C HIS A 111 -5.55 -7.68 -19.71
N THR A 112 -6.82 -7.75 -19.30
CA THR A 112 -7.93 -7.10 -20.04
C THR A 112 -8.26 -5.72 -19.46
N ASP A 113 -9.03 -4.92 -20.19
CA ASP A 113 -9.51 -3.63 -19.69
C ASP A 113 -10.48 -3.81 -18.51
N GLU A 114 -11.34 -4.85 -18.53
CA GLU A 114 -12.23 -5.16 -17.41
C GLU A 114 -11.43 -5.56 -16.18
N GLY A 115 -10.45 -6.46 -16.33
CA GLY A 115 -9.62 -6.95 -15.24
C GLY A 115 -8.77 -5.85 -14.60
N ARG A 116 -8.12 -5.01 -15.41
CA ARG A 116 -7.38 -3.83 -14.91
C ARG A 116 -8.28 -2.87 -14.16
N ALA A 117 -9.45 -2.53 -14.71
CA ALA A 117 -10.39 -1.64 -14.06
C ALA A 117 -10.94 -2.23 -12.76
N ALA A 118 -11.18 -3.55 -12.71
CA ALA A 118 -11.63 -4.23 -11.50
C ALA A 118 -10.57 -4.24 -10.40
N PHE A 119 -9.33 -4.58 -10.76
CA PHE A 119 -8.20 -4.52 -9.84
C PHE A 119 -8.00 -3.10 -9.30
N ALA A 120 -8.06 -2.09 -10.16
CA ALA A 120 -7.92 -0.68 -9.77
C ALA A 120 -9.04 -0.22 -8.83
N ARG A 121 -10.29 -0.65 -9.04
CA ARG A 121 -11.41 -0.38 -8.12
C ARG A 121 -11.20 -1.02 -6.75
N TRP A 122 -10.75 -2.28 -6.73
CA TRP A 122 -10.45 -2.98 -5.49
C TRP A 122 -9.29 -2.33 -4.73
N ALA A 123 -8.20 -1.98 -5.42
CA ALA A 123 -7.07 -1.27 -4.84
C ALA A 123 -7.51 0.09 -4.26
N ALA A 124 -8.26 0.88 -5.03
CA ALA A 124 -8.79 2.16 -4.55
C ALA A 124 -9.72 1.99 -3.34
N ALA A 125 -10.53 0.93 -3.28
CA ALA A 125 -11.37 0.66 -2.13
C ALA A 125 -10.55 0.31 -0.88
N ALA A 126 -9.46 -0.46 -1.03
CA ALA A 126 -8.53 -0.73 0.06
C ALA A 126 -7.84 0.55 0.55
N VAL A 127 -7.34 1.37 -0.37
CA VAL A 127 -6.73 2.67 -0.03
C VAL A 127 -7.73 3.59 0.65
N ALA A 128 -8.95 3.72 0.13
CA ALA A 128 -10.00 4.54 0.74
C ALA A 128 -10.32 4.09 2.18
N LYS A 129 -10.29 2.77 2.42
CA LYS A 129 -10.57 2.17 3.73
C LYS A 129 -9.46 2.43 4.75
N PHE A 130 -8.21 2.49 4.29
CA PHE A 130 -7.02 2.53 5.16
C PHE A 130 -6.18 3.81 5.05
N LYS A 131 -6.62 4.80 4.26
CA LYS A 131 -5.95 6.09 4.12
C LYS A 131 -5.73 6.76 5.48
N GLU A 132 -4.74 7.65 5.54
CA GLU A 132 -4.35 8.42 6.73
C GLU A 132 -3.73 7.58 7.86
N ARG A 133 -3.62 6.26 7.69
CA ARG A 133 -2.88 5.35 8.59
C ARG A 133 -1.40 5.21 8.22
N GLY A 134 -0.96 5.87 7.15
CA GLY A 134 0.43 5.84 6.69
C GLY A 134 0.86 4.49 6.12
N VAL A 135 -0.06 3.79 5.44
CA VAL A 135 0.24 2.57 4.70
C VAL A 135 1.03 2.94 3.44
N MET A 136 2.03 2.13 3.11
CA MET A 136 2.70 2.18 1.82
C MET A 136 2.14 1.08 0.90
N TRP A 137 1.70 1.45 -0.28
CA TRP A 137 1.02 0.56 -1.23
C TRP A 137 2.02 0.08 -2.28
N GLU A 138 2.39 -1.20 -2.22
CA GLU A 138 3.31 -1.81 -3.19
C GLU A 138 2.54 -2.41 -4.36
N MET A 139 2.90 -2.05 -5.59
CA MET A 139 2.27 -2.56 -6.80
C MET A 139 2.83 -3.92 -7.19
N TYR A 140 2.05 -4.97 -6.92
CA TYR A 140 2.25 -6.35 -7.33
C TYR A 140 3.55 -7.01 -6.81
N ASN A 141 3.47 -8.28 -6.42
CA ASN A 141 4.62 -9.05 -5.98
C ASN A 141 5.32 -9.75 -7.17
N GLU A 142 6.57 -9.39 -7.44
CA GLU A 142 7.49 -10.00 -8.42
C GLU A 142 6.85 -10.34 -9.78
N PRO A 143 6.33 -9.33 -10.52
CA PRO A 143 5.66 -9.55 -11.80
C PRO A 143 6.60 -10.08 -12.90
N ASN A 144 7.92 -10.10 -12.65
CA ASN A 144 8.94 -10.61 -13.56
C ASN A 144 9.15 -12.14 -13.46
N ILE A 145 8.46 -12.84 -12.56
CA ILE A 145 8.53 -14.30 -12.42
C ILE A 145 7.13 -14.96 -12.43
N SER A 146 7.01 -16.19 -11.94
CA SER A 146 5.79 -17.01 -11.97
C SER A 146 4.59 -16.45 -11.19
N PHE A 147 4.79 -15.40 -10.38
CA PHE A 147 3.70 -14.67 -9.74
C PHE A 147 2.85 -13.84 -10.71
N TRP A 148 3.38 -13.52 -11.89
CA TRP A 148 2.59 -13.05 -13.01
C TRP A 148 2.19 -14.22 -13.92
N LYS A 149 0.89 -14.50 -13.99
CA LYS A 149 0.33 -15.62 -14.75
C LYS A 149 -0.21 -15.15 -16.10
N PRO A 150 -0.05 -15.94 -17.18
CA PRO A 150 0.58 -17.26 -17.20
C PRO A 150 2.12 -17.22 -17.27
N ARG A 151 2.70 -16.08 -17.63
CA ARG A 151 4.13 -15.81 -17.66
C ARG A 151 4.36 -14.29 -17.58
N PRO A 152 5.53 -13.82 -17.13
CA PRO A 152 5.84 -12.39 -17.07
C PRO A 152 5.49 -11.64 -18.35
N ASN A 153 4.86 -10.48 -18.19
CA ASN A 153 4.44 -9.60 -19.28
C ASN A 153 4.54 -8.13 -18.84
N PRO A 154 5.70 -7.47 -19.06
CA PRO A 154 5.90 -6.09 -18.64
C PRO A 154 4.85 -5.11 -19.22
N PRO A 155 4.48 -5.16 -20.53
CA PRO A 155 3.42 -4.29 -21.05
C PRO A 155 2.08 -4.36 -20.30
N ASP A 156 1.63 -5.55 -19.88
CA ASP A 156 0.39 -5.68 -19.13
C ASP A 156 0.53 -5.22 -17.67
N TYR A 157 1.68 -5.49 -17.04
CA TYR A 157 2.01 -4.95 -15.72
C TYR A 157 2.01 -3.41 -15.73
N ILE A 158 2.64 -2.77 -16.72
CA ILE A 158 2.70 -1.31 -16.83
C ILE A 158 1.30 -0.72 -16.96
N LYS A 159 0.46 -1.29 -17.83
CA LYS A 159 -0.94 -0.84 -17.99
C LYS A 159 -1.72 -0.96 -16.69
N LEU A 160 -1.55 -2.07 -15.96
CA LEU A 160 -2.17 -2.26 -14.66
C LEU A 160 -1.66 -1.24 -13.64
N ALA A 161 -0.34 -1.07 -13.52
CA ALA A 161 0.29 -0.17 -12.56
C ALA A 161 -0.12 1.30 -12.78
N ILE A 162 -0.25 1.73 -14.04
CA ILE A 162 -0.75 3.06 -14.39
C ILE A 162 -2.22 3.21 -13.98
N GLU A 163 -3.07 2.22 -14.27
CA GLU A 163 -4.50 2.27 -13.95
C GLU A 163 -4.74 2.31 -12.43
N VAL A 164 -4.02 1.48 -11.67
CA VAL A 164 -4.03 1.48 -10.21
C VAL A 164 -3.50 2.80 -9.65
N GLY A 165 -2.37 3.29 -10.17
CA GLY A 165 -1.78 4.56 -9.74
C GLY A 165 -2.72 5.75 -9.94
N LYS A 166 -3.45 5.80 -11.06
CA LYS A 166 -4.49 6.81 -11.31
C LYS A 166 -5.64 6.70 -10.30
N ALA A 167 -6.14 5.49 -10.06
CA ALA A 167 -7.24 5.26 -9.13
C ALA A 167 -6.87 5.63 -7.68
N ILE A 168 -5.66 5.26 -7.23
CA ILE A 168 -5.13 5.63 -5.91
C ILE A 168 -4.95 7.15 -5.82
N ARG A 169 -4.34 7.79 -6.82
CA ARG A 169 -4.13 9.25 -6.84
C ARG A 169 -5.44 10.03 -6.76
N ALA A 170 -6.49 9.56 -7.42
CA ALA A 170 -7.82 10.17 -7.36
C ALA A 170 -8.50 9.98 -5.99
N THR A 171 -8.21 8.86 -5.31
CA THR A 171 -8.85 8.48 -4.05
C THR A 171 -8.15 9.06 -2.82
N ALA A 172 -6.83 9.00 -2.80
CA ALA A 172 -5.99 9.41 -1.68
C ALA A 172 -4.62 9.91 -2.22
N PRO A 173 -4.54 11.17 -2.69
CA PRO A 173 -3.35 11.70 -3.33
C PRO A 173 -2.12 11.76 -2.40
N GLU A 174 -2.31 11.77 -1.09
CA GLU A 174 -1.21 11.84 -0.13
C GLU A 174 -0.65 10.46 0.26
N GLU A 175 -1.24 9.36 -0.22
CA GLU A 175 -0.76 8.00 0.07
C GLU A 175 0.44 7.63 -0.81
N LEU A 176 1.34 6.80 -0.26
CA LEU A 176 2.53 6.35 -0.97
C LEU A 176 2.22 5.12 -1.81
N TYR A 177 2.55 5.17 -3.10
CA TYR A 177 2.41 4.08 -4.04
C TYR A 177 3.75 3.80 -4.72
N VAL A 178 4.24 2.56 -4.62
CA VAL A 178 5.60 2.17 -5.01
C VAL A 178 5.60 0.91 -5.86
N GLY A 179 6.59 0.76 -6.74
CA GLY A 179 6.79 -0.41 -7.60
C GLY A 179 7.61 -0.06 -8.84
N PRO A 180 7.95 -1.06 -9.69
CA PRO A 180 7.73 -2.49 -9.49
C PRO A 180 8.61 -3.11 -8.41
N ALA A 181 8.07 -4.10 -7.68
CA ALA A 181 8.85 -4.96 -6.80
C ALA A 181 9.25 -6.24 -7.54
N THR A 182 10.44 -6.28 -8.14
CA THR A 182 10.92 -7.43 -8.92
C THR A 182 11.63 -8.48 -8.06
N SER A 183 11.59 -9.73 -8.50
CA SER A 183 12.50 -10.76 -8.00
C SER A 183 13.91 -10.45 -8.49
N LYS A 184 14.87 -10.31 -7.56
CA LYS A 184 16.26 -9.86 -7.82
C LYS A 184 16.28 -8.45 -8.43
N ILE A 185 17.41 -8.07 -9.02
CA ILE A 185 17.57 -6.82 -9.77
C ILE A 185 17.44 -7.15 -11.26
N ASP A 186 16.21 -7.24 -11.73
CA ASP A 186 15.89 -7.54 -13.13
C ASP A 186 15.88 -6.26 -13.98
N MET A 187 17.07 -5.78 -14.35
CA MET A 187 17.21 -4.55 -15.14
C MET A 187 16.38 -4.56 -16.43
N PRO A 188 16.35 -5.65 -17.24
CA PRO A 188 15.49 -5.70 -18.42
C PRO A 188 14.01 -5.46 -18.14
N PHE A 189 13.46 -6.01 -17.04
CA PHE A 189 12.08 -5.74 -16.65
C PHE A 189 11.88 -4.28 -16.18
N LEU A 190 12.80 -3.79 -15.36
CA LEU A 190 12.76 -2.44 -14.80
C LEU A 190 12.87 -1.35 -15.88
N GLU A 191 13.76 -1.51 -16.85
CA GLU A 191 13.97 -0.56 -17.96
C GLU A 191 12.81 -0.54 -18.96
N ALA A 192 11.99 -1.58 -18.99
CA ALA A 192 10.78 -1.63 -19.82
C ALA A 192 9.60 -0.83 -19.23
N CYS A 193 9.63 -0.55 -17.91
CA CYS A 193 8.58 0.13 -17.16
C CYS A 193 8.76 1.66 -17.15
#